data_AF-A0A5E7S2H6-F1
#
_entry.id   AF-A0A5E7S2H6-F1
#
_cell.length_a   1.000
_cell.length_b   1.000
_cell.length_c   1.000
_cell.angle_alpha   90.00
_cell.angle_beta   90.00
_cell.angle_gamma   90.00
#
_symmetry.space_group_name_H-M   'P 1'
#
loop_
_entity.id
_entity.type
_entity.pdbx_description
1 polymer ?
#
loop_
_entity_poly.entity_id
_entity_poly.type
_entity_poly.pdbx_seq_one_letter_code
_entity_poly.pdbx_strand_id
1 'polypeptide(L)'
;MVYDFSPSRAGEHARIFLGSWNGKLVCDDFAGYKAGFELGVTDIGCMAHARRKFFDLHVANKSQLAEQALHSIGDLYEVERQTRDMSDEDRWRIGQEKAAPKIATLHDWMLAQHDLVPNGSATAKALDYSPIDNNQVEVRHEVA
;
A
#
# COMPACT_ATOMS: atom_id res chain seq x y z
N MET A 1 11.24 -15.74 -9.14
CA MET A 1 11.75 -14.36 -9.17
C MET A 1 12.31 -14.10 -10.56
N VAL A 2 11.76 -13.11 -11.27
CA VAL A 2 12.26 -12.64 -12.57
C VAL A 2 12.94 -11.29 -12.33
N TYR A 3 14.09 -11.06 -12.95
CA TYR A 3 14.84 -9.81 -12.82
C TYR A 3 15.26 -9.33 -14.21
N ASP A 4 14.96 -8.07 -14.52
CA ASP A 4 15.35 -7.41 -15.77
C ASP A 4 16.11 -6.12 -15.45
N PHE A 5 17.36 -6.04 -15.87
CA PHE A 5 18.23 -4.90 -15.60
C PHE A 5 18.13 -3.86 -16.71
N SER A 6 18.01 -2.60 -16.32
CA SER A 6 18.05 -1.47 -17.25
C SER A 6 19.12 -0.45 -16.83
N PRO A 7 19.83 0.18 -17.79
CA PRO A 7 20.90 1.13 -17.50
C PRO A 7 20.39 2.49 -16.97
N SER A 8 19.08 2.69 -16.96
CA SER A 8 18.44 3.91 -16.46
C SER A 8 17.18 3.58 -15.66
N ARG A 9 16.67 4.59 -14.95
CA ARG A 9 15.38 4.51 -14.24
C ARG A 9 14.22 5.04 -15.10
N ALA A 10 14.36 5.15 -16.42
CA ALA A 10 13.28 5.64 -17.28
C ALA A 10 12.06 4.71 -17.19
N GLY A 11 10.85 5.30 -17.07
CA GLY A 11 9.61 4.53 -17.01
C GLY A 11 9.31 3.69 -18.26
N GLU A 12 9.98 3.97 -19.38
CA GLU A 12 9.93 3.14 -20.59
C GLU A 12 10.37 1.70 -20.33
N HIS A 13 11.40 1.49 -19.50
CA HIS A 13 11.87 0.15 -19.16
C HIS A 13 10.80 -0.65 -18.42
N ALA A 14 10.08 -0.03 -17.48
CA ALA A 14 8.97 -0.66 -16.78
C ALA A 14 7.83 -1.04 -17.74
N ARG A 15 7.50 -0.18 -18.71
CA ARG A 15 6.48 -0.47 -19.72
C ARG A 15 6.90 -1.57 -20.69
N ILE A 16 8.17 -1.60 -21.11
CA ILE A 16 8.70 -2.69 -21.96
C ILE A 16 8.64 -4.02 -21.21
N PHE A 17 9.05 -4.04 -19.95
CA PHE A 17 9.05 -5.23 -19.11
C PHE A 17 7.63 -5.79 -18.89
N LEU A 18 6.68 -4.91 -18.54
CA LEU A 18 5.27 -5.30 -18.34
C LEU A 18 4.57 -5.62 -19.67
N GLY A 19 5.02 -5.06 -20.79
CA GLY A 19 4.46 -5.29 -22.11
C GLY A 19 2.97 -4.96 -22.17
N SER A 20 2.15 -5.94 -22.57
CA SER A 20 0.69 -5.83 -22.60
C SER A 20 0.01 -6.35 -21.33
N TRP A 21 0.76 -6.63 -20.26
CA TRP A 21 0.18 -7.08 -18.99
C TRP A 21 -0.67 -5.96 -18.38
N ASN A 22 -1.83 -6.36 -17.87
CA ASN A 22 -2.76 -5.48 -17.19
C ASN A 22 -3.30 -6.20 -15.94
N GLY A 23 -3.07 -5.60 -14.79
CA GLY A 23 -3.45 -6.14 -13.50
C GLY A 23 -3.09 -5.18 -12.36
N LYS A 24 -3.01 -5.71 -11.15
CA LYS A 24 -2.70 -4.99 -9.93
C LYS A 24 -1.19 -4.98 -9.67
N LEU A 25 -0.59 -3.80 -9.58
CA LEU A 25 0.84 -3.62 -9.32
C LEU A 25 1.05 -2.99 -7.94
N VAL A 26 1.77 -3.69 -7.07
CA VAL A 26 2.32 -3.11 -5.84
C VAL A 26 3.56 -2.32 -6.22
N CYS A 27 3.55 -1.00 -6.06
CA CYS A 27 4.72 -0.17 -6.31
C CYS A 27 4.96 0.84 -5.19
N ASP A 28 6.17 1.41 -5.15
CA ASP A 28 6.60 2.38 -4.15
C ASP A 28 6.26 3.84 -4.52
N ASP A 29 5.27 4.08 -5.41
CA ASP A 29 4.96 5.37 -6.08
C ASP A 29 6.13 5.88 -6.95
N PHE A 30 7.01 5.00 -7.41
CA PHE A 30 8.03 5.41 -8.36
C PHE A 30 7.41 5.93 -9.66
N ALA A 31 7.74 7.18 -10.01
CA ALA A 31 7.18 7.90 -11.15
C ALA A 31 7.28 7.15 -12.50
N GLY A 32 8.24 6.23 -12.64
CA GLY A 32 8.40 5.41 -13.84
C GLY A 32 7.19 4.53 -14.17
N TYR A 33 6.36 4.16 -13.17
CA TYR A 33 5.17 3.35 -13.37
C TYR A 33 3.92 4.14 -13.78
N LYS A 34 3.90 5.48 -13.57
CA LYS A 34 2.69 6.30 -13.72
C LYS A 34 2.09 6.24 -15.13
N ALA A 35 2.93 6.24 -16.16
CA ALA A 35 2.49 6.07 -17.54
C ALA A 35 1.87 4.69 -17.82
N GLY A 36 2.23 3.65 -17.06
CA GLY A 36 1.59 2.33 -17.14
C GLY A 36 0.18 2.32 -16.56
N PHE A 37 -0.10 3.17 -15.56
CA PHE A 37 -1.42 3.27 -14.96
C PHE A 37 -2.45 3.85 -15.93
N GLU A 38 -2.05 4.84 -16.72
CA GLU A 38 -2.86 5.38 -17.83
C GLU A 38 -3.15 4.35 -18.94
N LEU A 39 -2.35 3.28 -19.01
CA LEU A 39 -2.50 2.18 -19.96
C LEU A 39 -3.26 0.97 -19.38
N GLY A 40 -3.77 1.10 -18.16
CA GLY A 40 -4.69 0.15 -17.53
C GLY A 40 -4.12 -0.65 -16.37
N VAL A 41 -2.83 -0.53 -16.04
CA VAL A 41 -2.31 -1.11 -14.79
C VAL A 41 -2.95 -0.42 -13.59
N THR A 42 -3.41 -1.21 -12.61
CA THR A 42 -3.97 -0.67 -11.37
C THR A 42 -2.87 -0.58 -10.32
N ASP A 43 -2.51 0.62 -9.89
CA ASP A 43 -1.63 0.82 -8.74
C ASP A 43 -2.36 0.46 -7.45
N ILE A 44 -1.76 -0.39 -6.62
CA ILE A 44 -2.34 -0.82 -5.35
C ILE A 44 -1.55 -0.33 -4.13
N GLY A 45 -0.45 0.40 -4.36
CA GLY A 45 0.38 0.99 -3.33
C GLY A 45 1.15 -0.03 -2.48
N CYS A 46 2.31 0.39 -1.95
CA CYS A 46 3.11 -0.46 -1.07
C CYS A 46 2.89 -0.11 0.41
N MET A 47 2.22 -1.01 1.15
CA MET A 47 1.94 -0.83 2.59
C MET A 47 3.22 -0.65 3.42
N ALA A 48 4.32 -1.33 3.06
CA ALA A 48 5.59 -1.17 3.75
C ALA A 48 6.15 0.26 3.63
N HIS A 49 5.98 0.89 2.47
CA HIS A 49 6.38 2.28 2.26
C HIS A 49 5.41 3.27 2.91
N ALA A 50 4.10 2.99 2.91
CA ALA A 50 3.11 3.80 3.63
C ALA A 50 3.42 3.84 5.13
N ARG A 51 3.68 2.65 5.72
CA ARG A 51 4.14 2.52 7.10
C ARG A 51 5.40 3.35 7.38
N ARG A 52 6.37 3.36 6.46
CA ARG A 52 7.60 4.16 6.60
C ARG A 52 7.29 5.66 6.67
N LYS A 53 6.35 6.17 5.86
CA LYS A 53 5.93 7.58 5.92
C LYS A 53 5.34 7.97 7.28
N PHE A 54 4.47 7.12 7.84
CA PHE A 54 3.94 7.36 9.20
C PHE A 54 5.02 7.23 10.27
N PHE A 55 5.94 6.27 10.14
CA PHE A 55 7.07 6.15 11.06
C PHE A 55 7.94 7.41 11.07
N ASP A 56 8.34 7.90 9.90
CA ASP A 56 9.16 9.10 9.75
C ASP A 56 8.44 10.32 10.36
N LEU A 57 7.12 10.44 10.11
CA LEU A 57 6.28 11.47 10.70
C LEU A 57 6.26 11.38 12.23
N HIS A 58 6.02 10.20 12.80
CA HIS A 58 5.99 9.99 14.25
C HIS A 58 7.35 10.28 14.91
N VAL A 59 8.46 9.85 14.31
CA VAL A 59 9.80 10.13 14.82
C VAL A 59 10.09 11.63 14.82
N ALA A 60 9.69 12.34 13.76
CA ALA A 60 9.99 13.76 13.59
C ALA A 60 9.20 14.66 14.57
N ASN A 61 7.94 14.34 14.87
CA ASN A 61 7.06 15.27 15.60
C ASN A 61 6.15 14.63 16.67
N LYS A 62 6.33 13.34 16.99
CA LYS A 62 5.49 12.59 17.94
C LYS A 62 4.00 12.65 17.60
N SER A 63 3.67 12.70 16.30
CA SER A 63 2.30 12.71 15.80
C SER A 63 1.53 11.50 16.34
N GLN A 64 0.44 11.80 17.06
CA GLN A 64 -0.51 10.81 17.57
C GLN A 64 -1.29 10.15 16.43
N LEU A 65 -1.59 10.89 15.36
CA LEU A 65 -2.19 10.33 14.15
C LEU A 65 -1.27 9.29 13.52
N ALA A 66 0.03 9.59 13.43
CA ALA A 66 1.00 8.66 12.88
C ALA A 66 1.13 7.40 13.74
N GLU A 67 1.10 7.55 15.07
CA GLU A 67 1.09 6.43 16.01
C GLU A 67 -0.14 5.52 15.81
N GLN A 68 -1.33 6.11 15.67
CA GLN A 68 -2.57 5.37 15.38
C GLN A 68 -2.48 4.61 14.06
N ALA A 69 -1.99 5.24 12.99
CA ALA A 69 -1.79 4.57 11.70
C ALA A 69 -0.82 3.39 11.82
N LEU A 70 0.29 3.55 12.54
CA LEU A 70 1.27 2.49 12.76
C LEU A 70 0.68 1.31 13.54
N HIS A 71 -0.18 1.57 14.53
CA HIS A 71 -0.89 0.51 15.26
C HIS A 71 -1.86 -0.25 14.35
N SER A 72 -2.67 0.45 13.57
CA SER A 72 -3.60 -0.18 12.60
C SER A 72 -2.87 -1.01 11.54
N ILE A 73 -1.71 -0.55 11.05
CA ILE A 73 -0.88 -1.34 10.14
C ILE A 73 -0.25 -2.55 10.86
N GLY A 74 0.17 -2.37 12.11
CA GLY A 74 0.70 -3.46 12.93
C GLY A 74 -0.30 -4.61 13.14
N ASP A 75 -1.57 -4.27 13.29
CA ASP A 75 -2.69 -5.21 13.35
C ASP A 75 -2.85 -6.04 12.06
N LEU A 76 -2.62 -5.44 10.89
CA LEU A 76 -2.63 -6.16 9.60
C LEU A 76 -1.48 -7.15 9.52
N TYR A 77 -0.27 -6.72 9.89
CA TYR A 77 0.91 -7.60 9.95
C TYR A 77 0.75 -8.75 10.93
N GLU A 78 -0.08 -8.59 11.96
CA GLU A 78 -0.42 -9.69 12.86
C GLU A 78 -1.28 -10.75 12.18
N VAL A 79 -2.23 -10.35 11.33
CA VAL A 79 -3.00 -11.30 10.51
C VAL A 79 -2.10 -12.05 9.53
N GLU A 80 -1.15 -11.37 8.88
CA GLU A 80 -0.14 -12.01 8.03
C GLU A 80 0.69 -13.05 8.80
N ARG A 81 1.19 -12.68 9.99
CA ARG A 81 1.96 -13.60 10.84
C ARG A 81 1.16 -14.85 11.21
N GLN A 82 -0.12 -14.72 11.51
CA GLN A 82 -1.00 -15.84 11.85
C GLN A 82 -1.22 -16.81 10.68
N THR A 83 -1.14 -16.32 9.45
CA THR A 83 -1.45 -17.10 8.23
C THR A 83 -0.22 -17.59 7.47
N ARG A 84 0.99 -17.26 7.96
CA ARG A 84 2.26 -17.52 7.27
C ARG A 84 2.44 -18.98 6.85
N ASP A 85 2.10 -19.91 7.74
CA ASP A 85 2.37 -21.33 7.57
C ASP A 85 1.08 -22.13 7.19
N MET A 86 0.01 -21.43 6.77
CA MET A 86 -1.28 -22.01 6.38
C MET A 86 -1.36 -22.24 4.85
N SER A 87 -2.36 -23.01 4.40
CA SER A 87 -2.64 -23.15 2.96
C SER A 87 -3.10 -21.84 2.34
N ASP A 88 -3.03 -21.75 1.01
CA ASP A 88 -3.49 -20.58 0.27
C ASP A 88 -4.99 -20.31 0.50
N GLU A 89 -5.80 -21.36 0.57
CA GLU A 89 -7.23 -21.24 0.86
C GLU A 89 -7.50 -20.69 2.27
N ASP A 90 -6.79 -21.18 3.28
CA ASP A 90 -6.94 -20.70 4.65
C ASP A 90 -6.41 -19.29 4.83
N ARG A 91 -5.28 -18.96 4.20
CA ARG A 91 -4.74 -17.61 4.17
C ARG A 91 -5.73 -16.64 3.54
N TRP A 92 -6.33 -17.03 2.40
CA TRP A 92 -7.34 -16.21 1.73
C TRP A 92 -8.56 -16.02 2.63
N ARG A 93 -9.11 -17.12 3.19
CA ARG A 93 -10.29 -17.08 4.05
C ARG A 93 -10.06 -16.19 5.28
N ILE A 94 -8.95 -16.37 6.00
CA ILE A 94 -8.60 -15.54 7.16
C ILE A 94 -8.33 -14.09 6.75
N GLY A 95 -7.73 -13.88 5.59
CA GLY A 95 -7.57 -12.55 5.00
C GLY A 95 -8.91 -11.83 4.84
N GLN A 96 -9.92 -12.51 4.27
CA GLN A 96 -11.27 -11.96 4.14
C GLN A 96 -11.94 -11.74 5.49
N GLU A 97 -11.83 -12.68 6.43
CA GLU A 97 -12.49 -12.61 7.74
C GLU A 97 -11.87 -11.55 8.66
N LYS A 98 -10.55 -11.36 8.63
CA LYS A 98 -9.82 -10.54 9.61
C LYS A 98 -9.15 -9.30 9.03
N ALA A 99 -8.47 -9.41 7.88
CA ALA A 99 -7.71 -8.30 7.32
C ALA A 99 -8.62 -7.32 6.55
N ALA A 100 -9.53 -7.82 5.71
CA ALA A 100 -10.44 -6.98 4.93
C ALA A 100 -11.22 -5.94 5.77
N PRO A 101 -11.89 -6.30 6.90
CA PRO A 101 -12.58 -5.31 7.72
C PRO A 101 -11.64 -4.30 8.39
N LYS A 102 -10.41 -4.71 8.74
CA LYS A 102 -9.39 -3.81 9.30
C LYS A 102 -8.88 -2.81 8.26
N ILE A 103 -8.67 -3.26 7.02
CA ILE A 103 -8.29 -2.40 5.90
C ILE A 103 -9.39 -1.37 5.63
N ALA A 104 -10.65 -1.79 5.55
CA ALA A 104 -11.78 -0.87 5.35
C ALA A 104 -11.87 0.18 6.46
N THR A 105 -11.73 -0.25 7.73
CA THR A 105 -11.73 0.68 8.88
C THR A 105 -10.57 1.67 8.80
N LEU A 106 -9.37 1.19 8.45
CA LEU A 106 -8.18 2.03 8.31
C LEU A 106 -8.34 3.05 7.18
N HIS A 107 -8.90 2.61 6.05
CA HIS A 107 -9.19 3.45 4.89
C HIS A 107 -10.16 4.58 5.26
N ASP A 108 -11.30 4.25 5.85
CA ASP A 108 -12.31 5.26 6.22
C ASP A 108 -11.76 6.25 7.25
N TRP A 109 -10.94 5.75 8.19
CA TRP A 109 -10.24 6.62 9.12
C TRP A 109 -9.23 7.53 8.42
N MET A 110 -8.44 7.04 7.46
CA MET A 110 -7.47 7.84 6.70
C MET A 110 -8.16 8.95 5.90
N LEU A 111 -9.29 8.65 5.24
CA LEU A 111 -10.11 9.64 4.56
C LEU A 111 -10.58 10.74 5.52
N ALA A 112 -11.16 10.35 6.66
CA ALA A 112 -11.63 11.31 7.65
C ALA A 112 -10.49 12.17 8.23
N GLN A 113 -9.29 11.61 8.41
CA GLN A 113 -8.13 12.38 8.85
C GLN A 113 -7.61 13.32 7.76
N HIS A 114 -7.68 12.92 6.49
CA HIS A 114 -7.21 13.73 5.37
C HIS A 114 -7.99 15.05 5.28
N ASP A 115 -9.31 15.02 5.49
CA ASP A 115 -10.17 16.22 5.50
C ASP A 115 -9.85 17.22 6.63
N LEU A 116 -9.16 16.77 7.68
CA LEU A 116 -8.85 17.56 8.87
C LEU A 116 -7.45 18.17 8.85
N VAL A 117 -6.61 17.80 7.88
CA VAL A 117 -5.21 18.25 7.80
C VAL A 117 -4.99 19.23 6.65
N PRO A 118 -4.11 20.23 6.80
CA PRO A 118 -3.79 21.11 5.69
C PRO A 118 -3.19 20.35 4.51
N ASN A 119 -3.68 20.63 3.30
CA ASN A 119 -3.13 20.13 2.04
C ASN A 119 -1.62 20.39 1.97
N GLY A 120 -0.86 19.37 1.54
CA GLY A 120 0.59 19.46 1.39
C GLY A 120 1.40 19.41 2.70
N SER A 121 0.75 19.32 3.86
CA SER A 121 1.41 19.04 5.13
C SER A 121 2.14 17.68 5.12
N ALA A 122 3.09 17.47 6.03
CA ALA A 122 3.75 16.18 6.17
C ALA A 122 2.76 15.04 6.48
N THR A 123 1.68 15.34 7.20
CA THR A 123 0.59 14.41 7.48
C THR A 123 -0.24 14.11 6.23
N ALA A 124 -0.65 15.13 5.48
CA ALA A 124 -1.37 14.94 4.22
C ALA A 124 -0.56 14.05 3.26
N LYS A 125 0.75 14.34 3.10
CA LYS A 125 1.65 13.52 2.27
C LYS A 125 1.77 12.05 2.71
N ALA A 126 1.65 11.77 4.00
CA ALA A 126 1.67 10.40 4.51
C ALA A 126 0.34 9.68 4.23
N LEU A 127 -0.77 10.40 4.36
CA LEU A 127 -2.10 9.91 3.99
C LEU A 127 -2.18 9.69 2.46
N ASP A 128 -1.81 10.67 1.64
CA ASP A 128 -1.80 10.62 0.16
C ASP A 128 -1.02 9.42 -0.40
N TYR A 129 0.05 9.01 0.28
CA TYR A 129 0.84 7.85 -0.13
C TYR A 129 0.15 6.52 0.18
N SER A 130 -0.73 6.51 1.18
CA SER A 130 -1.41 5.29 1.59
C SER A 130 -2.42 4.89 0.51
N PRO A 131 -2.63 3.59 0.25
CA PRO A 131 -3.65 3.15 -0.68
C PRO A 131 -5.04 3.46 -0.09
N ILE A 132 -5.53 4.68 -0.33
CA ILE A 132 -6.83 5.21 0.10
C ILE A 132 -7.94 4.90 -0.94
N ASP A 133 -7.81 3.79 -1.70
CA ASP A 133 -8.88 3.39 -2.62
C ASP A 133 -9.46 2.04 -2.20
N ASN A 134 -10.74 2.07 -1.81
CA ASN A 134 -11.58 0.92 -1.46
C ASN A 134 -11.65 -0.15 -2.56
N ASN A 135 -11.25 0.14 -3.79
CA ASN A 135 -11.19 -0.86 -4.87
C ASN A 135 -9.98 -1.81 -4.76
N GLN A 136 -9.11 -1.61 -3.77
CA GLN A 136 -7.88 -2.37 -3.52
C GLN A 136 -8.02 -3.45 -2.45
N VAL A 137 -9.19 -3.59 -1.82
CA VAL A 137 -9.48 -4.56 -0.74
C VAL A 137 -9.71 -5.97 -1.30
N GLU A 138 -8.90 -6.42 -2.25
CA GLU A 138 -8.72 -7.86 -2.45
C GLU A 138 -7.49 -8.28 -1.64
N VAL A 139 -7.74 -8.82 -0.45
CA VAL A 139 -6.72 -9.52 0.33
C VAL A 139 -6.29 -10.75 -0.46
N ARG A 140 -5.33 -10.59 -1.38
CA ARG A 140 -4.68 -11.69 -2.08
C ARG A 140 -3.17 -11.52 -2.02
N HIS A 141 -2.57 -12.50 -1.35
CA HIS A 141 -1.18 -12.97 -1.34
C HIS A 141 0.00 -12.05 -1.02
N GLU A 142 -0.11 -10.73 -1.05
CA GLU A 142 1.08 -9.89 -0.80
C GLU A 142 0.73 -8.67 0.06
N VAL A 143 0.70 -8.90 1.37
CA VAL A 143 1.10 -7.85 2.29
C VAL A 143 2.41 -8.33 2.89
N ALA A 144 3.48 -7.61 2.51
CA ALA A 144 4.91 -7.83 2.81
C ALA A 144 5.61 -9.03 2.14
#